data_AF-A0A1B6ISB6-F1
#
_entry.id   AF-A0A1B6ISB6-F1
#
_cell.length_a   1.000
_cell.length_b   1.000
_cell.length_c   1.000
_cell.angle_alpha   90.00
_cell.angle_beta   90.00
_cell.angle_gamma   90.00
#
_symmetry.space_group_name_H-M   'P 1'
#
loop_
_entity.id
_entity.type
_entity.pdbx_description
1 polymer ?
#
loop_
_entity_poly.entity_id
_entity_poly.type
_entity_poly.pdbx_seq_one_letter_code
_entity_poly.pdbx_strand_id
1 'polypeptide(L)'
;MGSWQGPPVLVGERALWLGSGSGLPKPGAVRWIGRLAEIGPGWTVGLELDEALPVGGIDGSWGGRELFACKPKHGLLVPISSIIPGSQFKHLPNIPAFEKSQNAAE
;
A
#
# COMPACT_ATOMS: atom_id res chain seq x y z
N MET A 1 -24.72 16.22 12.83
CA MET A 1 -23.28 16.40 12.52
C MET A 1 -22.80 15.12 11.88
N GLY A 2 -22.47 15.12 10.58
CA GLY A 2 -22.03 13.91 9.89
C GLY A 2 -20.67 13.46 10.44
N SER A 3 -20.54 12.18 10.78
CA SER A 3 -19.25 11.59 11.13
C SER A 3 -18.31 11.70 9.94
N TRP A 4 -17.14 12.31 10.11
CA TRP A 4 -16.11 12.33 9.09
C TRP A 4 -15.59 10.91 8.86
N GLN A 5 -15.84 10.37 7.67
CA GLN A 5 -15.34 9.06 7.23
C GLN A 5 -14.12 9.27 6.34
N GLY A 6 -13.07 9.85 6.91
CA GLY A 6 -11.79 10.00 6.23
C GLY A 6 -11.15 8.66 5.88
N PRO A 7 -10.05 8.68 5.13
CA PRO A 7 -9.30 7.46 4.87
C PRO A 7 -8.75 6.90 6.20
N PRO A 8 -8.91 5.59 6.48
CA PRO A 8 -8.42 4.95 7.70
C PRO A 8 -6.89 4.67 7.67
N VAL A 9 -6.14 5.41 6.85
CA VAL A 9 -4.69 5.26 6.66
C VAL A 9 -4.09 6.63 6.34
N LEU A 10 -2.80 6.81 6.65
CA LEU A 10 -2.07 8.05 6.39
C LEU A 10 -1.02 7.89 5.28
N VAL A 11 -0.74 8.96 4.56
CA VAL A 11 0.44 9.04 3.68
C VAL A 11 1.70 8.94 4.55
N GLY A 12 2.65 8.12 4.12
CA GLY A 12 3.86 7.75 4.85
C GLY A 12 3.70 6.50 5.72
N GLU A 13 2.48 6.01 5.96
CA GLU A 13 2.25 4.82 6.76
C GLU A 13 2.76 3.56 6.06
N ARG A 14 3.37 2.64 6.82
CA ARG A 14 3.72 1.31 6.29
C ARG A 14 2.46 0.51 6.03
N ALA A 15 2.47 -0.32 5.00
CA ALA A 15 1.36 -1.21 4.71
C ALA A 15 1.85 -2.51 4.09
N LEU A 16 1.05 -3.58 4.24
CA LEU A 16 1.24 -4.85 3.54
C LEU A 16 0.17 -4.97 2.46
N TRP A 17 0.60 -5.11 1.20
CA TRP A 17 -0.31 -5.44 0.11
C TRP A 17 -0.53 -6.95 0.03
N LEU A 18 -1.79 -7.38 0.00
CA LEU A 18 -2.17 -8.81 0.05
C LEU A 18 -2.32 -9.48 -1.34
N GLY A 19 -2.27 -8.71 -2.43
CA GLY A 19 -2.67 -9.18 -3.76
C GLY A 19 -1.56 -9.76 -4.65
N SER A 20 -0.39 -10.11 -4.12
CA SER A 20 0.81 -10.39 -4.92
C SER A 20 0.76 -11.63 -5.82
N GLY A 21 -0.31 -12.43 -5.82
CA GLY A 21 -0.43 -13.69 -6.60
C GLY A 21 0.51 -14.81 -6.14
N SER A 22 1.63 -14.48 -5.50
CA SER A 22 2.60 -15.38 -4.86
C SER A 22 2.14 -15.92 -3.51
N GLY A 23 0.97 -15.48 -3.01
CA GLY A 23 0.45 -15.85 -1.68
C GLY A 23 1.14 -15.16 -0.50
N LEU A 24 2.22 -14.39 -0.72
CA LEU A 24 2.92 -13.64 0.32
C LEU A 24 2.57 -12.14 0.26
N PRO A 25 2.26 -11.50 1.40
CA PRO A 25 2.08 -10.06 1.46
C PRO A 25 3.37 -9.33 1.06
N LYS A 26 3.24 -8.25 0.29
CA LYS A 26 4.38 -7.40 -0.07
C LYS A 26 4.39 -6.12 0.76
N PRO A 27 5.49 -5.81 1.46
CA PRO A 27 5.59 -4.59 2.23
C PRO A 27 5.80 -3.36 1.33
N GLY A 28 5.32 -2.22 1.81
CA GLY A 28 5.50 -0.93 1.16
C GLY A 28 5.13 0.23 2.08
N ALA A 29 5.07 1.42 1.49
CA ALA A 29 4.64 2.65 2.14
C ALA A 29 3.53 3.34 1.33
N VAL A 30 2.54 3.89 2.02
CA VAL A 30 1.48 4.70 1.41
C VAL A 30 2.08 6.01 0.92
N ARG A 31 1.94 6.31 -0.36
CA ARG A 31 2.40 7.56 -0.99
C ARG A 31 1.27 8.43 -1.50
N TRP A 32 0.09 7.85 -1.70
CA TRP A 32 -1.07 8.56 -2.19
C TRP A 32 -2.36 7.95 -1.67
N ILE A 33 -3.37 8.79 -1.42
CA ILE A 33 -4.71 8.37 -1.03
C ILE A 33 -5.72 9.20 -1.80
N GLY A 34 -6.67 8.55 -2.45
CA GLY A 34 -7.75 9.24 -3.15
C GLY A 34 -8.82 8.27 -3.60
N ARG A 35 -9.65 8.68 -4.56
CA ARG A 35 -10.70 7.85 -5.14
C ARG A 35 -10.47 7.74 -6.64
N LEU A 36 -10.26 6.53 -7.13
CA LEU A 36 -10.19 6.21 -8.57
C LEU A 36 -11.32 5.25 -8.90
N ALA A 37 -12.35 5.75 -9.59
CA ALA A 37 -13.55 4.97 -9.90
C ALA A 37 -13.26 3.72 -10.77
N GLU A 38 -12.19 3.77 -11.57
CA GLU A 38 -11.69 2.64 -12.36
C GLU A 38 -11.03 1.54 -11.52
N ILE A 39 -10.59 1.85 -10.30
CA ILE A 39 -10.00 0.88 -9.37
C ILE A 39 -11.06 0.31 -8.42
N GLY A 40 -12.02 1.14 -7.98
CA GLY A 40 -13.13 0.67 -7.16
C GLY A 40 -13.98 1.77 -6.54
N PRO A 41 -15.08 1.40 -5.84
CA PRO A 41 -16.05 2.35 -5.29
C PRO A 41 -15.58 3.08 -4.01
N GLY A 42 -14.45 2.69 -3.44
CA GLY A 42 -13.96 3.17 -2.14
C GLY A 42 -12.69 4.02 -2.23
N TRP A 43 -11.95 4.06 -1.12
CA TRP A 43 -10.61 4.64 -1.10
C TRP A 43 -9.62 3.77 -1.88
N THR A 44 -8.83 4.43 -2.71
CA THR A 44 -7.69 3.88 -3.43
C THR A 44 -6.42 4.37 -2.77
N VAL A 45 -5.46 3.47 -2.63
CA VAL A 45 -4.15 3.74 -2.04
C VAL A 45 -3.10 3.53 -3.10
N GLY A 46 -2.22 4.54 -3.25
CA GLY A 46 -0.97 4.43 -3.97
C GLY A 46 0.12 3.97 -3.02
N LEU A 47 0.67 2.78 -3.26
CA LEU A 47 1.79 2.22 -2.52
C LEU A 47 3.07 2.38 -3.33
N GLU A 48 4.16 2.72 -2.64
CA GLU A 48 5.52 2.38 -3.08
C GLU A 48 5.93 1.10 -2.36
N LEU A 49 6.08 0.01 -3.11
CA LEU A 49 6.52 -1.29 -2.61
C LEU A 49 8.03 -1.31 -2.42
N ASP A 50 8.48 -2.06 -1.41
CA ASP A 50 9.92 -2.18 -1.11
C ASP A 50 10.64 -2.92 -2.27
N GLU A 51 9.95 -3.87 -2.90
CA GLU A 51 10.44 -4.65 -4.04
C GLU A 51 9.67 -4.33 -5.32
N ALA A 52 10.38 -4.32 -6.45
CA ALA A 52 9.78 -4.13 -7.77
C ALA A 52 8.82 -5.27 -8.12
N LEU A 53 7.67 -4.93 -8.71
CA LEU A 53 6.75 -5.91 -9.25
C LEU A 53 7.29 -6.50 -10.57
N PRO A 54 7.19 -7.82 -10.77
CA PRO A 54 7.60 -8.43 -12.03
C PRO A 54 6.72 -7.95 -13.20
N VAL A 55 5.42 -7.71 -12.93
CA VAL A 55 4.41 -7.27 -13.90
C VAL A 55 3.47 -6.26 -13.24
N GLY A 56 3.02 -5.25 -14.00
CA GLY A 56 1.91 -4.37 -13.62
C GLY A 56 2.23 -3.24 -12.64
N GLY A 57 3.47 -3.10 -12.18
CA GLY A 57 3.88 -1.96 -11.36
C GLY A 57 4.02 -0.67 -12.18
N ILE A 58 3.70 0.46 -11.54
CA ILE A 58 3.82 1.82 -12.09
C ILE A 58 5.01 2.58 -11.45
N ASP A 59 5.28 3.78 -11.91
CA ASP A 59 6.25 4.74 -11.34
C ASP A 59 5.59 5.85 -10.50
N GLY A 60 4.29 5.70 -10.26
CA GLY A 60 3.45 6.66 -9.53
C GLY A 60 2.57 7.53 -10.45
N SER A 61 2.71 7.36 -11.76
CA SER A 61 1.81 7.94 -12.76
C SER A 61 0.60 7.05 -13.05
N TRP A 62 -0.59 7.66 -13.18
CA TRP A 62 -1.83 6.98 -13.56
C TRP A 62 -2.76 7.88 -14.35
N GLY A 63 -3.28 7.39 -15.49
CA GLY A 63 -4.23 8.15 -16.31
C GLY A 63 -3.70 9.51 -16.78
N GLY A 64 -2.40 9.61 -17.08
CA GLY A 64 -1.75 10.86 -17.51
C GLY A 64 -1.48 11.87 -16.39
N ARG A 65 -1.62 11.47 -15.12
CA ARG A 65 -1.36 12.32 -13.95
C ARG A 65 -0.29 11.68 -13.08
N GLU A 66 0.61 12.49 -12.55
CA GLU A 66 1.55 12.05 -11.51
C GLU A 66 0.83 12.11 -10.16
N LEU A 67 0.46 10.96 -9.61
CA LEU A 67 -0.23 10.89 -8.31
C LEU A 67 0.78 10.90 -7.16
N PHE A 68 1.91 10.24 -7.36
CA PHE A 68 3.07 10.20 -6.47
C PHE A 68 4.31 9.88 -7.28
N ALA A 69 5.50 9.98 -6.66
CA ALA A 69 6.76 9.59 -7.28
C ALA A 69 7.34 8.36 -6.58
N CYS A 70 7.78 7.38 -7.36
CA CYS A 70 8.53 6.22 -6.88
C CYS A 70 9.44 5.64 -7.98
N LYS A 71 10.24 4.63 -7.63
CA LYS A 71 11.03 3.90 -8.63
C LYS A 71 10.12 3.16 -9.63
N PRO A 72 10.57 2.95 -10.88
CA PRO A 72 9.81 2.18 -11.87
C PRO A 72 9.45 0.80 -11.36
N LYS A 73 8.19 0.39 -11.52
CA LYS A 73 7.62 -0.90 -11.06
C LYS A 73 7.45 -1.06 -9.55
N HIS A 74 7.76 -0.04 -8.75
CA HIS A 74 7.50 -0.06 -7.31
C HIS A 74 6.12 0.52 -6.96
N GLY A 75 5.53 1.31 -7.84
CA GLY A 75 4.23 1.91 -7.62
C GLY A 75 3.09 0.91 -7.84
N LEU A 76 2.06 1.00 -7.01
CA LEU A 76 0.84 0.20 -7.15
C LEU A 76 -0.38 1.00 -6.68
N LEU A 77 -1.49 0.93 -7.43
CA LEU A 77 -2.79 1.48 -7.02
C LEU A 77 -3.74 0.33 -6.71
N VAL A 78 -4.27 0.30 -5.49
CA VAL A 78 -5.20 -0.75 -5.03
C VAL A 78 -6.31 -0.19 -4.16
N PRO A 79 -7.46 -0.87 -4.07
CA PRO A 79 -8.45 -0.60 -3.03
C PRO A 79 -7.81 -0.70 -1.64
N ILE A 80 -8.23 0.17 -0.72
CA ILE A 80 -7.73 0.14 0.66
C ILE A 80 -8.00 -1.19 1.37
N SER A 81 -9.02 -1.94 0.94
CA SER A 81 -9.33 -3.27 1.45
C SER A 81 -8.30 -4.34 1.07
N SER A 82 -7.40 -4.04 0.13
CA SER A 82 -6.33 -4.96 -0.32
C SER A 82 -5.02 -4.77 0.45
N ILE A 83 -5.02 -3.90 1.48
CA ILE A 83 -3.83 -3.63 2.29
C ILE A 83 -4.14 -3.84 3.79
N ILE A 84 -3.09 -4.12 4.55
CA ILE A 84 -3.11 -4.03 6.01
C ILE A 84 -2.28 -2.80 6.40
N PRO A 85 -2.89 -1.74 6.97
CA PRO A 85 -2.17 -0.57 7.48
C PRO A 85 -1.24 -0.93 8.64
N GLY A 86 -0.14 -0.21 8.76
CA GLY A 86 0.88 -0.51 9.75
C GLY A 86 0.48 -0.25 11.19
N SER A 87 -0.46 0.68 11.40
CA SER A 87 -1.15 0.84 12.66
C SER A 87 -1.85 -0.44 13.13
N GLN A 88 -2.30 -1.30 12.21
CA GLN A 88 -2.99 -2.56 12.53
C GLN A 88 -2.03 -3.73 12.78
N PHE A 89 -0.75 -3.60 12.43
CA PHE A 89 0.25 -4.64 12.69
C PHE A 89 0.37 -4.99 14.18
N LYS A 90 0.19 -4.00 15.06
CA LYS A 90 0.27 -4.17 16.52
C LYS A 90 -0.74 -5.17 17.10
N HIS A 91 -1.80 -5.48 16.36
CA HIS A 91 -2.87 -6.37 16.79
C HIS A 91 -2.90 -7.70 16.03
N LEU A 92 -1.93 -7.96 15.13
CA LEU A 92 -1.83 -9.20 14.36
C LEU A 92 -0.65 -10.04 14.88
N PRO A 93 -0.87 -11.00 15.79
CA PRO A 93 0.23 -11.69 16.49
C PRO A 93 1.10 -12.62 15.63
N ASN A 94 0.88 -12.78 14.32
CA ASN A 94 1.56 -13.82 13.52
C ASN A 94 1.74 -13.47 12.02
N ILE A 95 2.33 -12.32 11.66
CA ILE A 95 2.69 -12.06 10.25
C ILE A 95 4.21 -12.25 10.04
N PRO A 96 4.66 -13.33 9.38
CA PRO A 96 6.10 -13.63 9.20
C PRO A 96 6.87 -12.61 8.35
N ALA A 97 6.17 -11.70 7.66
CA ALA A 97 6.80 -10.63 6.88
C ALA A 97 7.54 -9.58 7.75
N PHE A 98 7.26 -9.51 9.06
CA PHE A 98 7.81 -8.49 9.95
C PHE A 98 9.10 -8.91 10.69
N GLU A 99 9.37 -10.21 10.80
CA GLU A 99 10.53 -10.74 11.55
C GLU A 99 11.88 -10.34 10.93
N LYS A 100 11.92 -10.05 9.63
CA LYS A 100 13.15 -9.57 8.96
C LYS A 100 13.45 -8.08 9.14
N SER A 101 12.47 -7.25 9.49
CA SER A 101 12.70 -5.80 9.68
C SER A 101 13.07 -5.43 11.11
N GLN A 102 12.74 -6.27 12.10
CA GLN A 102 13.11 -6.04 13.49
C GLN A 102 14.51 -6.55 13.83
N ASN A 103 15.03 -7.56 13.12
CA ASN A 103 16.35 -8.14 13.38
C ASN A 103 17.49 -7.55 12.54
N ALA A 104 17.25 -6.47 11.78
CA ALA A 104 18.28 -5.80 10.97
C ALA A 104 18.80 -4.50 11.60
N ALA A 105 18.41 -4.21 12.84
CA ALA A 105 18.80 -3.01 13.59
C ALA A 105 19.65 -3.30 14.84
N GLU A 106 20.19 -4.53 14.98
CA GLU A 106 21.19 -4.88 16.00
C GLU A 106 22.37 -5.64 15.39
#